data_AF-A0A351ZZY7-F1
#
_entry.id   AF-A0A351ZZY7-F1
#
_cell.length_a   1.000
_cell.length_b   1.000
_cell.length_c   1.000
_cell.angle_alpha   90.00
_cell.angle_beta   90.00
_cell.angle_gamma   90.00
#
_symmetry.space_group_name_H-M   'P 1'
#
loop_
_entity.id
_entity.type
_entity.pdbx_description
1 polymer ?
#
loop_
_entity_poly.entity_id
_entity_poly.type
_entity_poly.pdbx_seq_one_letter_code
_entity_poly.pdbx_strand_id
1 'polypeptide(L)'
;MRLLSKLFCGILASVVLTLAGFTSVTASDVKSSERRGTMVLTEGRNYVVGFPQVWASTSEKALKPAMQLFISAKQRTKVRVRTPALINDNARLDREYTVEANKVLKIPITESYMPTASETKTGYGIVVEANKPVSVSTFQAWMGNGELARHLPVEAWGRAYYTANMYQDRYGNNSGYKYRPSQILVIAARDNTVISYTPTWDTEGGMETPPVRKGQTATVTLEKGETFLIRGKIDENMNKEWSTDMSGTFIRSTKPFAVVSGHTKVAILRYPDVLPPTGMFAAEAHFVRNNVHDAQLPVEMAGTEFVTIPTMYTSVRANPVGTTGAEIGIEDDRGDVVRFIA
;
A
#
# COMPACT_ATOMS: atom_id res chain seq x y z
N MET A 1 -72.38 26.44 -49.67
CA MET A 1 -71.54 26.18 -50.86
C MET A 1 -70.83 24.86 -50.64
N ARG A 2 -71.11 23.88 -51.52
CA ARG A 2 -70.30 22.73 -51.98
C ARG A 2 -69.31 22.08 -51.00
N LEU A 3 -69.22 20.77 -50.85
CA LEU A 3 -69.88 19.59 -51.41
C LEU A 3 -69.20 18.42 -50.67
N LEU A 4 -69.95 17.35 -50.41
CA LEU A 4 -69.57 15.93 -50.56
C LEU A 4 -68.15 15.44 -50.20
N SER A 5 -67.93 14.27 -49.63
CA SER A 5 -68.76 13.12 -49.25
C SER A 5 -67.79 11.98 -48.97
N LYS A 6 -68.18 11.04 -48.08
CA LYS A 6 -68.20 9.58 -48.33
C LYS A 6 -66.91 8.92 -48.87
N LEU A 7 -66.42 7.80 -48.36
CA LEU A 7 -67.09 6.51 -48.21
C LEU A 7 -65.96 5.55 -47.75
N PHE A 8 -66.12 4.83 -46.64
CA PHE A 8 -66.29 3.36 -46.60
C PHE A 8 -65.05 2.48 -46.39
N CYS A 9 -65.29 1.49 -45.52
CA CYS A 9 -64.80 0.12 -45.50
C CYS A 9 -63.31 -0.18 -45.21
N GLY A 10 -63.09 -0.85 -44.07
CA GLY A 10 -62.87 -2.29 -44.16
C GLY A 10 -61.62 -2.87 -43.48
N ILE A 11 -61.90 -3.75 -42.51
CA ILE A 11 -61.21 -5.03 -42.25
C ILE A 11 -59.90 -5.01 -41.42
N LEU A 12 -60.08 -5.43 -40.15
CA LEU A 12 -59.35 -6.48 -39.41
C LEU A 12 -57.92 -6.86 -39.86
N ALA A 13 -56.94 -6.69 -38.97
CA ALA A 13 -55.80 -7.60 -38.85
C ALA A 13 -55.25 -7.58 -37.41
N SER A 14 -55.44 -8.70 -36.71
CA SER A 14 -54.80 -9.00 -35.43
C SER A 14 -53.29 -9.07 -35.60
N VAL A 15 -52.53 -8.33 -34.78
CA VAL A 15 -51.10 -8.55 -34.57
C VAL A 15 -50.85 -8.74 -33.09
N VAL A 16 -50.48 -9.97 -32.75
CA VAL A 16 -49.90 -10.38 -31.47
C VAL A 16 -48.56 -9.67 -31.33
N LEU A 17 -48.42 -8.84 -30.29
CA LEU A 17 -47.13 -8.25 -29.91
C LEU A 17 -46.75 -8.75 -28.51
N THR A 18 -45.91 -9.78 -28.48
CA THR A 18 -45.16 -10.23 -27.31
C THR A 18 -44.19 -9.13 -26.90
N LEU A 19 -44.47 -8.44 -25.80
CA LEU A 19 -43.50 -7.54 -25.17
C LEU A 19 -42.70 -8.31 -24.11
N ALA A 20 -41.44 -8.60 -24.44
CA ALA A 20 -40.43 -9.04 -23.49
C ALA A 20 -40.21 -7.93 -22.45
N GLY A 21 -40.64 -8.18 -21.22
CA GLY A 21 -40.38 -7.31 -20.09
C GLY A 21 -38.92 -7.40 -19.67
N PHE A 22 -38.14 -6.37 -20.01
CA PHE A 22 -36.81 -6.14 -19.47
C PHE A 22 -36.86 -6.06 -17.94
N THR A 23 -36.27 -7.02 -17.26
CA THR A 23 -35.94 -6.90 -15.84
C THR A 23 -34.76 -5.94 -15.71
N SER A 24 -35.04 -4.70 -15.33
CA SER A 24 -34.04 -3.77 -14.83
C SER A 24 -33.49 -4.30 -13.51
N VAL A 25 -32.27 -4.84 -13.54
CA VAL A 25 -31.48 -5.11 -12.34
C VAL A 25 -31.12 -3.75 -11.75
N THR A 26 -31.88 -3.31 -10.76
CA THR A 26 -31.45 -2.18 -9.93
C THR A 26 -30.27 -2.68 -9.11
N ALA A 27 -29.11 -2.08 -9.33
CA ALA A 27 -27.97 -2.22 -8.44
C ALA A 27 -28.43 -1.71 -7.06
N SER A 28 -28.70 -2.64 -6.16
CA SER A 28 -28.88 -2.31 -4.75
C SER A 28 -27.54 -1.83 -4.22
N ASP A 29 -27.37 -0.51 -4.19
CA ASP A 29 -26.39 0.17 -3.36
C ASP A 29 -26.63 -0.30 -1.92
N VAL A 30 -25.81 -1.25 -1.47
CA VAL A 30 -25.69 -1.57 -0.05
C VAL A 30 -25.09 -0.33 0.61
N LYS A 31 -25.94 0.58 1.06
CA LYS A 31 -25.58 1.61 2.03
C LYS A 31 -25.20 0.87 3.32
N SER A 32 -23.93 0.50 3.47
CA SER A 32 -23.39 0.13 4.77
C SER A 32 -23.51 1.34 5.67
N SER A 33 -24.42 1.32 6.64
CA SER A 33 -24.41 2.32 7.69
C SER A 33 -23.17 2.06 8.54
N GLU A 34 -22.13 2.83 8.33
CA GLU A 34 -20.92 2.79 9.16
C GLU A 34 -21.27 3.34 10.54
N ARG A 35 -21.54 2.43 11.49
CA ARG A 35 -21.51 2.78 12.91
C ARG A 35 -20.05 2.80 13.33
N ARG A 36 -19.59 3.95 13.83
CA ARG A 36 -18.29 4.12 14.50
C ARG A 36 -18.14 3.00 15.54
N GLY A 37 -17.13 2.12 15.36
CA GLY A 37 -16.76 1.09 16.35
C GLY A 37 -17.31 -0.34 16.18
N THR A 38 -18.05 -0.70 15.13
CA THR A 38 -18.56 -2.09 14.95
C THR A 38 -17.89 -2.90 13.84
N MET A 39 -16.86 -2.38 13.19
CA MET A 39 -16.22 -3.03 12.05
C MET A 39 -15.13 -4.01 12.49
N VAL A 40 -15.19 -5.25 12.01
CA VAL A 40 -14.13 -6.23 12.26
C VAL A 40 -12.95 -5.91 11.36
N LEU A 41 -11.96 -5.18 11.89
CA LEU A 41 -10.74 -4.78 11.15
C LEU A 41 -9.86 -5.98 10.76
N THR A 42 -9.90 -7.02 11.57
CA THR A 42 -8.93 -8.12 11.49
C THR A 42 -9.33 -9.23 10.53
N GLU A 43 -10.63 -9.34 10.18
CA GLU A 43 -11.17 -10.42 9.38
C GLU A 43 -12.26 -9.92 8.41
N GLY A 44 -12.20 -10.37 7.17
CA GLY A 44 -13.18 -10.07 6.14
C GLY A 44 -13.18 -11.13 5.03
N ARG A 45 -13.93 -10.88 3.97
CA ARG A 45 -14.07 -11.85 2.86
C ARG A 45 -13.41 -11.40 1.57
N ASN A 46 -13.23 -10.09 1.40
CA ASN A 46 -12.65 -9.52 0.20
C ASN A 46 -11.43 -8.69 0.58
N TYR A 47 -10.29 -9.02 -0.01
CA TYR A 47 -9.06 -8.26 0.14
C TYR A 47 -8.50 -7.94 -1.23
N VAL A 48 -7.81 -6.81 -1.34
CA VAL A 48 -6.83 -6.57 -2.41
C VAL A 48 -5.56 -6.11 -1.73
N VAL A 49 -4.47 -6.83 -1.97
CA VAL A 49 -3.20 -6.58 -1.31
C VAL A 49 -2.12 -6.31 -2.35
N GLY A 50 -1.05 -5.65 -1.92
CA GLY A 50 0.10 -5.34 -2.75
C GLY A 50 1.37 -5.39 -1.92
N PHE A 51 2.50 -5.53 -2.60
CA PHE A 51 3.81 -5.60 -1.99
C PHE A 51 4.58 -4.32 -2.33
N PRO A 52 4.91 -3.48 -1.34
CA PRO A 52 5.77 -2.31 -1.57
C PRO A 52 7.16 -2.72 -2.08
N GLN A 53 7.88 -1.77 -2.66
CA GLN A 53 9.23 -2.00 -3.17
C GLN A 53 10.20 -2.33 -2.04
N VAL A 54 10.93 -3.42 -2.18
CA VAL A 54 12.14 -3.70 -1.40
C VAL A 54 13.34 -3.30 -2.25
N TRP A 55 14.00 -2.21 -1.87
CA TRP A 55 15.20 -1.76 -2.58
C TRP A 55 16.46 -2.25 -1.86
N ALA A 56 16.60 -3.58 -1.82
CA ALA A 56 17.71 -4.25 -1.16
C ALA A 56 19.08 -3.87 -1.76
N SER A 57 20.14 -4.08 -0.99
CA SER A 57 21.51 -4.08 -1.52
C SER A 57 21.72 -5.26 -2.47
N THR A 58 22.66 -5.14 -3.40
CA THR A 58 22.99 -6.23 -4.34
C THR A 58 23.54 -7.48 -3.63
N SER A 59 24.11 -7.31 -2.43
CA SER A 59 24.57 -8.39 -1.53
C SER A 59 23.42 -9.07 -0.76
N GLU A 60 22.29 -8.40 -0.59
CA GLU A 60 21.14 -8.90 0.14
C GLU A 60 20.26 -9.70 -0.80
N LYS A 61 20.42 -11.03 -0.81
CA LYS A 61 19.64 -11.89 -1.70
C LYS A 61 18.24 -12.11 -1.14
N ALA A 62 17.27 -12.21 -2.03
CA ALA A 62 15.90 -12.56 -1.69
C ALA A 62 15.88 -13.97 -1.05
N LEU A 63 15.15 -14.14 0.06
CA LEU A 63 14.96 -15.47 0.64
C LEU A 63 14.01 -16.29 -0.25
N LYS A 64 13.99 -17.62 -0.12
CA LYS A 64 13.15 -18.47 -0.97
C LYS A 64 12.04 -19.13 -0.15
N PRO A 65 10.75 -18.79 -0.37
CA PRO A 65 10.23 -17.68 -1.19
C PRO A 65 10.38 -16.31 -0.51
N ALA A 66 10.60 -15.25 -1.31
CA ALA A 66 10.87 -13.91 -0.80
C ALA A 66 9.59 -13.14 -0.46
N MET A 67 8.55 -13.36 -1.26
CA MET A 67 7.24 -12.75 -1.12
C MET A 67 6.19 -13.82 -0.89
N GLN A 68 5.34 -13.63 0.12
CA GLN A 68 4.28 -14.57 0.45
C GLN A 68 3.01 -13.85 0.91
N LEU A 69 1.86 -14.45 0.58
CA LEU A 69 0.60 -14.16 1.26
C LEU A 69 0.42 -15.12 2.42
N PHE A 70 0.15 -14.57 3.60
CA PHE A 70 -0.27 -15.34 4.76
C PHE A 70 -1.77 -15.16 4.93
N ILE A 71 -2.52 -16.25 4.83
CA ILE A 71 -3.97 -16.26 4.95
C ILE A 71 -4.35 -17.19 6.10
N SER A 72 -5.11 -16.69 7.07
CA SER A 72 -5.57 -17.48 8.22
C SER A 72 -7.06 -17.32 8.43
N ALA A 73 -7.70 -18.33 9.03
CA ALA A 73 -9.15 -18.34 9.25
C ALA A 73 -9.49 -19.09 10.54
N LYS A 74 -10.52 -18.65 11.26
CA LYS A 74 -11.07 -19.38 12.42
C LYS A 74 -11.82 -20.65 12.02
N GLN A 75 -12.31 -20.71 10.79
CA GLN A 75 -13.03 -21.86 10.24
C GLN A 75 -12.43 -22.28 8.90
N ARG A 76 -12.48 -23.58 8.60
CA ARG A 76 -12.09 -24.08 7.28
C ARG A 76 -12.90 -23.37 6.20
N THR A 77 -12.21 -22.84 5.19
CA THR A 77 -12.82 -22.11 4.08
C THR A 77 -12.02 -22.27 2.79
N LYS A 78 -12.67 -21.98 1.67
CA LYS A 78 -12.00 -21.80 0.38
C LYS A 78 -11.70 -20.32 0.17
N VAL A 79 -10.56 -20.06 -0.49
CA VAL A 79 -10.15 -18.73 -0.92
C VAL A 79 -9.70 -18.78 -2.38
N ARG A 80 -10.11 -17.81 -3.19
CA ARG A 80 -9.64 -17.61 -4.56
C ARG A 80 -8.67 -16.43 -4.57
N VAL A 81 -7.46 -16.66 -5.08
CA VAL A 81 -6.41 -15.66 -5.20
C VAL A 81 -6.21 -15.35 -6.67
N ARG A 82 -6.38 -14.08 -7.06
CA ARG A 82 -6.34 -13.66 -8.45
C ARG A 82 -5.76 -12.26 -8.67
N THR A 83 -5.31 -11.98 -9.87
CA THR A 83 -4.79 -10.65 -10.28
C THR A 83 -5.62 -10.13 -11.45
N PRO A 84 -6.68 -9.34 -11.19
CA PRO A 84 -7.71 -9.04 -12.19
C PRO A 84 -7.36 -7.88 -13.12
N ALA A 85 -6.34 -7.08 -12.79
CA ALA A 85 -5.99 -5.90 -13.57
C ALA A 85 -5.61 -6.24 -15.01
N LEU A 86 -6.02 -5.37 -15.93
CA LEU A 86 -5.74 -5.55 -17.36
C LEU A 86 -4.28 -5.24 -17.69
N ILE A 87 -3.70 -4.23 -17.05
CA ILE A 87 -2.31 -3.78 -17.22
C ILE A 87 -1.31 -4.59 -16.38
N ASN A 88 -1.35 -5.92 -16.50
CA ASN A 88 -0.46 -6.80 -15.75
C ASN A 88 0.49 -7.54 -16.71
N ASP A 89 1.78 -7.24 -16.59
CA ASP A 89 2.87 -7.88 -17.34
C ASP A 89 3.33 -9.22 -16.72
N ASN A 90 2.81 -9.57 -15.55
CA ASN A 90 3.07 -10.85 -14.90
C ASN A 90 2.13 -11.97 -15.37
N ALA A 91 2.56 -13.22 -15.16
CA ALA A 91 1.68 -14.36 -15.24
C ALA A 91 0.50 -14.18 -14.27
N ARG A 92 -0.73 -14.12 -14.82
CA ARG A 92 -1.94 -13.91 -14.04
C ARG A 92 -2.11 -15.02 -13.00
N LEU A 93 -2.40 -14.60 -11.77
CA LEU A 93 -2.85 -15.51 -10.73
C LEU A 93 -4.35 -15.74 -10.91
N ASP A 94 -4.76 -16.99 -10.84
CA ASP A 94 -6.16 -17.39 -10.64
C ASP A 94 -6.18 -18.82 -10.09
N ARG A 95 -6.18 -18.94 -8.76
CA ARG A 95 -6.10 -20.24 -8.07
C ARG A 95 -7.00 -20.26 -6.86
N GLU A 96 -7.64 -21.41 -6.64
CA GLU A 96 -8.38 -21.69 -5.41
C GLU A 96 -7.51 -22.47 -4.43
N TYR A 97 -7.58 -22.10 -3.15
CA TYR A 97 -6.91 -22.77 -2.06
C TYR A 97 -7.90 -23.09 -0.95
N THR A 98 -7.57 -24.12 -0.15
CA THR A 98 -8.25 -24.37 1.12
C THR A 98 -7.42 -23.81 2.26
N VAL A 99 -8.05 -23.00 3.10
CA VAL A 99 -7.48 -22.52 4.37
C VAL A 99 -8.08 -23.37 5.48
N GLU A 100 -7.22 -24.09 6.20
CA GLU A 100 -7.63 -24.87 7.37
C GLU A 100 -7.92 -23.95 8.57
N ALA A 101 -8.85 -24.38 9.43
CA ALA A 101 -9.16 -23.66 10.66
C ALA A 101 -7.91 -23.51 11.55
N ASN A 102 -7.68 -22.31 12.06
CA ASN A 102 -6.59 -21.94 12.99
C ASN A 102 -5.19 -22.26 12.46
N LYS A 103 -5.02 -22.34 11.13
CA LYS A 103 -3.72 -22.49 10.48
C LYS A 103 -3.48 -21.32 9.53
N VAL A 104 -2.21 -21.01 9.32
CA VAL A 104 -1.78 -20.03 8.31
C VAL A 104 -1.44 -20.78 7.03
N LEU A 105 -2.22 -20.53 5.97
CA LEU A 105 -1.85 -20.88 4.60
C LEU A 105 -0.83 -19.86 4.11
N LYS A 106 0.31 -20.34 3.61
CA LYS A 106 1.36 -19.50 3.02
C LYS A 106 1.41 -19.74 1.51
N ILE A 107 1.14 -18.71 0.72
CA ILE A 107 1.14 -18.78 -0.75
C ILE A 107 2.33 -17.97 -1.27
N PRO A 108 3.30 -18.58 -1.97
CA PRO A 108 4.40 -17.84 -2.56
C PRO A 108 3.89 -16.94 -3.69
N ILE A 109 4.39 -15.70 -3.73
CA ILE A 109 4.15 -14.72 -4.80
C ILE A 109 5.51 -14.40 -5.43
N THR A 110 5.55 -14.27 -6.75
CA THR A 110 6.79 -13.94 -7.46
C THR A 110 7.20 -12.48 -7.19
N GLU A 111 8.50 -12.22 -7.14
CA GLU A 111 9.06 -10.88 -6.89
C GLU A 111 8.63 -9.84 -7.93
N SER A 112 8.23 -10.29 -9.11
CA SER A 112 7.74 -9.46 -10.20
C SER A 112 6.40 -8.76 -9.93
N TYR A 113 5.67 -9.15 -8.87
CA TYR A 113 4.50 -8.41 -8.35
C TYR A 113 4.86 -7.23 -7.43
N MET A 114 6.14 -6.87 -7.35
CA MET A 114 6.63 -5.72 -6.60
C MET A 114 6.88 -4.55 -7.56
N PRO A 115 6.15 -3.43 -7.45
CA PRO A 115 6.37 -2.27 -8.30
C PRO A 115 7.71 -1.62 -7.95
N THR A 116 8.41 -1.11 -8.96
CA THR A 116 9.73 -0.48 -8.80
C THR A 116 9.82 0.91 -9.40
N ALA A 117 8.87 1.28 -10.26
CA ALA A 117 8.78 2.59 -10.89
C ALA A 117 7.82 3.47 -10.10
N SER A 118 8.29 4.68 -9.78
CA SER A 118 7.49 5.70 -9.12
C SER A 118 6.44 6.28 -10.05
N GLU A 119 5.36 6.82 -9.47
CA GLU A 119 4.13 7.32 -10.07
C GLU A 119 3.73 6.58 -11.34
N THR A 120 3.81 5.25 -11.25
CA THR A 120 3.53 4.34 -12.35
C THR A 120 2.45 3.35 -11.94
N LYS A 121 1.41 3.19 -12.79
CA LYS A 121 0.36 2.20 -12.50
C LYS A 121 0.81 0.82 -12.91
N THR A 122 0.50 -0.16 -12.09
CA THR A 122 0.76 -1.56 -12.39
C THR A 122 -0.43 -2.42 -12.01
N GLY A 123 -0.63 -3.53 -12.70
CA GLY A 123 -1.69 -4.50 -12.40
C GLY A 123 -1.36 -5.47 -11.26
N TYR A 124 -0.61 -5.03 -10.25
CA TYR A 124 0.01 -5.92 -9.24
C TYR A 124 -0.85 -6.17 -8.02
N GLY A 125 -2.07 -5.62 -7.97
CA GLY A 125 -3.02 -5.87 -6.91
C GLY A 125 -3.49 -7.32 -6.93
N ILE A 126 -3.31 -8.01 -5.80
CA ILE A 126 -3.70 -9.40 -5.63
C ILE A 126 -5.01 -9.44 -4.84
N VAL A 127 -6.07 -9.88 -5.51
CA VAL A 127 -7.38 -10.06 -4.92
C VAL A 127 -7.46 -11.41 -4.21
N VAL A 128 -7.92 -11.40 -2.97
CA VAL A 128 -8.24 -12.60 -2.19
C VAL A 128 -9.72 -12.56 -1.84
N GLU A 129 -10.47 -13.53 -2.35
CA GLU A 129 -11.91 -13.69 -2.12
C GLU A 129 -12.17 -14.97 -1.35
N ALA A 130 -12.84 -14.89 -0.21
CA ALA A 130 -13.05 -16.00 0.71
C ALA A 130 -14.55 -16.26 0.97
N ASN A 131 -14.91 -17.54 1.08
CA ASN A 131 -16.30 -17.92 1.38
C ASN A 131 -16.69 -17.61 2.84
N LYS A 132 -15.72 -17.55 3.75
CA LYS A 132 -15.86 -17.21 5.17
C LYS A 132 -14.79 -16.18 5.56
N PRO A 133 -14.96 -15.45 6.68
CA PRO A 133 -13.98 -14.46 7.12
C PRO A 133 -12.58 -15.07 7.29
N VAL A 134 -11.59 -14.37 6.74
CA VAL A 134 -10.15 -14.67 6.81
C VAL A 134 -9.38 -13.41 7.21
N SER A 135 -8.14 -13.58 7.65
CA SER A 135 -7.17 -12.49 7.80
C SER A 135 -6.05 -12.66 6.77
N VAL A 136 -5.64 -11.56 6.13
CA VAL A 136 -4.62 -11.57 5.06
C VAL A 136 -3.46 -10.66 5.43
N SER A 137 -2.24 -11.15 5.26
CA SER A 137 -1.00 -10.38 5.44
C SER A 137 -0.03 -10.64 4.29
N THR A 138 0.77 -9.64 3.95
CA THR A 138 1.89 -9.76 3.01
C THR A 138 3.17 -9.90 3.81
N PHE A 139 4.03 -10.84 3.40
CA PHE A 139 5.34 -11.07 3.98
C PHE A 139 6.41 -10.89 2.91
N GLN A 140 7.44 -10.09 3.22
CA GLN A 140 8.61 -9.85 2.37
C GLN A 140 9.87 -10.17 3.16
N ALA A 141 10.80 -10.94 2.59
CA ALA A 141 12.05 -11.29 3.27
C ALA A 141 13.25 -11.42 2.31
N TRP A 142 14.30 -10.70 2.67
CA TRP A 142 15.63 -10.69 2.06
C TRP A 142 16.66 -10.98 3.15
N MET A 143 17.90 -11.28 2.76
CA MET A 143 18.98 -11.43 3.74
C MET A 143 19.11 -10.14 4.58
N GLY A 144 18.90 -10.25 5.89
CA GLY A 144 18.98 -9.12 6.83
C GLY A 144 17.82 -8.12 6.77
N ASN A 145 16.76 -8.41 6.00
CA ASN A 145 15.62 -7.51 5.83
C ASN A 145 14.32 -8.32 5.81
N GLY A 146 13.27 -7.83 6.43
CA GLY A 146 11.97 -8.44 6.29
C GLY A 146 10.88 -7.66 6.99
N GLU A 147 9.68 -7.76 6.44
CA GLU A 147 8.51 -7.05 6.94
C GLU A 147 7.25 -7.89 6.74
N LEU A 148 6.29 -7.72 7.65
CA LEU A 148 4.97 -8.32 7.56
C LEU A 148 3.91 -7.24 7.79
N ALA A 149 3.13 -6.96 6.75
CA ALA A 149 2.02 -6.01 6.83
C ALA A 149 0.68 -6.75 6.82
N ARG A 150 -0.18 -6.42 7.79
CA ARG A 150 -1.55 -6.94 7.83
C ARG A 150 -2.46 -6.00 7.05
N HIS A 151 -3.18 -6.54 6.07
CA HIS A 151 -4.08 -5.72 5.25
C HIS A 151 -5.48 -5.66 5.84
N LEU A 152 -6.18 -4.56 5.59
CA LEU A 152 -7.60 -4.41 5.89
C LEU A 152 -8.45 -5.05 4.78
N PRO A 153 -9.60 -5.66 5.13
CA PRO A 153 -10.57 -6.09 4.12
C PRO A 153 -11.14 -4.87 3.37
N VAL A 154 -11.58 -5.06 2.13
CA VAL A 154 -12.06 -3.99 1.23
C VAL A 154 -13.26 -3.25 1.84
N GLU A 155 -14.07 -3.95 2.62
CA GLU A 155 -15.22 -3.38 3.35
C GLU A 155 -14.79 -2.42 4.47
N ALA A 156 -13.52 -2.45 4.88
CA ALA A 156 -12.94 -1.60 5.91
C ALA A 156 -12.11 -0.44 5.37
N TRP A 157 -12.03 -0.29 4.06
CA TRP A 157 -11.30 0.83 3.45
C TRP A 157 -12.09 2.12 3.54
N GLY A 158 -11.41 3.23 3.80
CA GLY A 158 -11.96 4.58 3.75
C GLY A 158 -11.60 5.30 2.45
N ARG A 159 -11.89 6.61 2.41
CA ARG A 159 -11.64 7.47 1.23
C ARG A 159 -10.57 8.52 1.47
N ALA A 160 -9.98 8.55 2.65
CA ALA A 160 -8.91 9.47 3.01
C ALA A 160 -7.91 8.79 3.93
N TYR A 161 -6.62 9.04 3.71
CA TYR A 161 -5.52 8.51 4.47
C TYR A 161 -4.45 9.59 4.65
N TYR A 162 -3.82 9.58 5.82
CA TYR A 162 -2.48 10.11 5.98
C TYR A 162 -1.48 8.96 6.01
N THR A 163 -0.25 9.23 5.57
CA THR A 163 0.78 8.19 5.50
C THR A 163 1.85 8.38 6.56
N ALA A 164 2.35 7.27 7.09
CA ALA A 164 3.51 7.23 7.96
C ALA A 164 4.72 6.71 7.16
N ASN A 165 5.79 7.49 7.12
CA ASN A 165 7.01 7.21 6.37
C ASN A 165 8.25 7.59 7.20
N MET A 166 9.40 7.76 6.55
CA MET A 166 10.63 8.30 7.15
C MET A 166 11.30 9.31 6.19
N TYR A 167 12.33 10.01 6.63
CA TYR A 167 13.20 10.75 5.72
C TYR A 167 13.86 9.81 4.69
N GLN A 168 14.36 10.37 3.60
CA GLN A 168 15.26 9.66 2.70
C GLN A 168 16.52 9.22 3.44
N ASP A 169 16.88 7.95 3.32
CA ASP A 169 18.10 7.39 3.88
C ASP A 169 19.12 7.08 2.77
N ARG A 170 20.36 6.78 3.15
CA ARG A 170 21.38 6.22 2.27
C ARG A 170 22.32 5.32 3.05
N TYR A 171 23.05 4.49 2.33
CA TYR A 171 24.23 3.80 2.83
C TYR A 171 25.34 3.81 1.78
N GLY A 172 26.51 3.31 2.12
CA GLY A 172 27.66 3.23 1.21
C GLY A 172 28.75 4.23 1.57
N ASN A 173 29.72 4.41 0.70
CA ASN A 173 30.85 5.31 0.91
C ASN A 173 31.05 6.23 -0.31
N ASN A 174 32.10 7.04 -0.28
CA ASN A 174 32.43 7.98 -1.37
C ASN A 174 32.66 7.30 -2.74
N SER A 175 32.84 5.97 -2.80
CA SER A 175 32.92 5.21 -4.05
C SER A 175 31.54 4.93 -4.69
N GLY A 176 30.44 5.20 -3.97
CA GLY A 176 29.10 5.20 -4.55
C GLY A 176 28.00 5.04 -3.51
N TYR A 177 27.49 6.15 -2.99
CA TYR A 177 26.31 6.16 -2.13
C TYR A 177 25.09 5.50 -2.80
N LYS A 178 24.24 4.91 -1.97
CA LYS A 178 23.01 4.23 -2.36
C LYS A 178 21.85 4.86 -1.60
N TYR A 179 21.17 5.80 -2.23
CA TYR A 179 20.02 6.52 -1.67
C TYR A 179 18.77 5.65 -1.70
N ARG A 180 17.92 5.81 -0.68
CA ARG A 180 16.69 5.06 -0.48
C ARG A 180 15.61 6.06 -0.08
N PRO A 181 14.59 6.25 -0.93
CA PRO A 181 13.48 7.13 -0.60
C PRO A 181 12.38 6.41 0.19
N SER A 182 11.54 7.22 0.82
CA SER A 182 10.22 6.80 1.28
C SER A 182 9.32 6.38 0.12
N GLN A 183 8.31 5.58 0.45
CA GLN A 183 7.35 5.09 -0.54
C GLN A 183 5.93 4.97 0.01
N ILE A 184 4.97 5.10 -0.89
CA ILE A 184 3.55 4.92 -0.62
C ILE A 184 2.96 4.11 -1.78
N LEU A 185 2.36 2.96 -1.48
CA LEU A 185 1.66 2.13 -2.44
C LEU A 185 0.15 2.32 -2.26
N VAL A 186 -0.51 2.80 -3.32
CA VAL A 186 -1.96 2.96 -3.39
C VAL A 186 -2.57 1.76 -4.13
N ILE A 187 -3.68 1.23 -3.65
CA ILE A 187 -4.31 0.01 -4.21
C ILE A 187 -5.81 0.26 -4.43
N ALA A 188 -6.30 -0.04 -5.64
CA ALA A 188 -7.71 0.09 -6.00
C ALA A 188 -8.42 -1.27 -6.10
N ALA A 189 -9.60 -1.38 -5.50
CA ALA A 189 -10.47 -2.56 -5.61
C ALA A 189 -11.66 -2.36 -6.57
N ARG A 190 -11.81 -1.15 -7.10
CA ARG A 190 -12.94 -0.73 -7.94
C ARG A 190 -12.43 0.05 -9.14
N ASP A 191 -13.10 -0.14 -10.27
CA ASP A 191 -12.84 0.59 -11.50
C ASP A 191 -13.08 2.09 -11.32
N ASN A 192 -12.43 2.92 -12.12
CA ASN A 192 -12.58 4.38 -12.11
C ASN A 192 -12.44 4.99 -10.70
N THR A 193 -11.46 4.53 -9.94
CA THR A 193 -11.10 5.11 -8.63
C THR A 193 -10.14 6.26 -8.85
N VAL A 194 -10.62 7.49 -8.69
CA VAL A 194 -9.79 8.70 -8.88
C VAL A 194 -9.12 9.01 -7.55
N ILE A 195 -7.79 8.91 -7.53
CA ILE A 195 -6.93 9.23 -6.40
C ILE A 195 -6.44 10.67 -6.54
N SER A 196 -6.42 11.42 -5.45
CA SER A 196 -5.75 12.71 -5.32
C SER A 196 -4.75 12.65 -4.17
N TYR A 197 -3.50 12.98 -4.40
CA TYR A 197 -2.46 12.97 -3.36
C TYR A 197 -1.74 14.33 -3.29
N THR A 198 -1.43 14.75 -2.06
CA THR A 198 -0.70 15.99 -1.74
C THR A 198 0.49 15.61 -0.86
N PRO A 199 1.71 15.53 -1.43
CA PRO A 199 2.86 14.99 -0.73
C PRO A 199 3.50 16.04 0.18
N THR A 200 4.14 15.59 1.26
CA THR A 200 4.88 16.45 2.21
C THR A 200 6.35 16.66 1.84
N TRP A 201 6.81 15.96 0.80
CA TRP A 201 8.08 16.15 0.10
C TRP A 201 7.84 16.07 -1.42
N ASP A 202 8.76 16.57 -2.22
CA ASP A 202 8.68 16.39 -3.68
C ASP A 202 8.68 14.89 -4.03
N THR A 203 7.88 14.49 -5.01
CA THR A 203 7.85 13.10 -5.48
C THR A 203 8.73 12.91 -6.71
N GLU A 204 9.16 11.67 -6.94
CA GLU A 204 10.08 11.34 -8.03
C GLU A 204 9.48 11.54 -9.43
N GLY A 205 8.16 11.37 -9.56
CA GLY A 205 7.49 11.34 -10.85
C GLY A 205 7.61 9.99 -11.57
N GLY A 206 6.80 9.83 -12.60
CA GLY A 206 6.59 8.56 -13.27
C GLY A 206 5.85 8.70 -14.59
N MET A 207 5.42 7.56 -15.14
CA MET A 207 4.74 7.50 -16.42
C MET A 207 3.37 8.19 -16.39
N GLU A 208 2.62 8.05 -15.30
CA GLU A 208 1.26 8.59 -15.19
C GLU A 208 1.23 9.99 -14.59
N THR A 209 2.25 10.39 -13.84
CA THR A 209 2.31 11.72 -13.25
C THR A 209 3.74 12.22 -13.22
N PRO A 210 4.03 13.44 -13.73
CA PRO A 210 5.35 14.06 -13.57
C PRO A 210 5.65 14.31 -12.07
N PRO A 211 6.91 14.66 -11.71
CA PRO A 211 7.27 14.99 -10.34
C PRO A 211 6.30 16.01 -9.73
N VAL A 212 5.73 15.69 -8.56
CA VAL A 212 4.78 16.54 -7.84
C VAL A 212 5.53 17.26 -6.72
N ARG A 213 5.44 18.58 -6.70
CA ARG A 213 6.08 19.36 -5.64
C ARG A 213 5.35 19.19 -4.31
N LYS A 214 6.10 19.28 -3.21
CA LYS A 214 5.57 19.37 -1.85
C LYS A 214 4.38 20.34 -1.78
N GLY A 215 3.28 19.89 -1.18
CA GLY A 215 2.07 20.68 -0.98
C GLY A 215 1.20 20.90 -2.23
N GLN A 216 1.63 20.44 -3.41
CA GLN A 216 0.80 20.45 -4.61
C GLN A 216 0.02 19.15 -4.73
N THR A 217 -1.20 19.23 -5.27
CA THR A 217 -2.04 18.05 -5.48
C THR A 217 -1.93 17.56 -6.91
N ALA A 218 -1.75 16.25 -7.09
CA ALA A 218 -1.91 15.58 -8.37
C ALA A 218 -2.99 14.49 -8.30
N THR A 219 -3.43 14.03 -9.46
CA THR A 219 -4.51 13.05 -9.59
C THR A 219 -4.18 11.93 -10.55
N VAL A 220 -4.59 10.71 -10.21
CA VAL A 220 -4.46 9.53 -11.07
C VAL A 220 -5.73 8.68 -10.97
N THR A 221 -6.16 8.08 -12.08
CA THR A 221 -7.30 7.14 -12.09
C THR A 221 -6.80 5.71 -12.13
N LEU A 222 -7.25 4.91 -11.16
CA LEU A 222 -6.93 3.50 -11.00
C LEU A 222 -8.16 2.63 -11.30
N GLU A 223 -7.91 1.52 -12.00
CA GLU A 223 -8.90 0.47 -12.22
C GLU A 223 -8.80 -0.65 -11.17
N LYS A 224 -9.76 -1.57 -11.15
CA LYS A 224 -9.77 -2.68 -10.18
C LYS A 224 -8.50 -3.54 -10.29
N GLY A 225 -7.82 -3.70 -9.17
CA GLY A 225 -6.59 -4.48 -9.05
C GLY A 225 -5.34 -3.72 -9.49
N GLU A 226 -5.47 -2.45 -9.90
CA GLU A 226 -4.31 -1.60 -10.16
C GLU A 226 -3.72 -1.08 -8.85
N THR A 227 -2.40 -0.91 -8.87
CA THR A 227 -1.61 -0.29 -7.82
C THR A 227 -0.82 0.88 -8.38
N PHE A 228 -0.51 1.85 -7.54
CA PHE A 228 0.25 3.05 -7.91
C PHE A 228 1.27 3.34 -6.81
N LEU A 229 2.55 3.22 -7.17
CA LEU A 229 3.67 3.47 -6.26
C LEU A 229 4.06 4.95 -6.35
N ILE A 230 4.19 5.62 -5.22
CA ILE A 230 4.70 6.99 -5.10
C ILE A 230 5.98 6.91 -4.28
N ARG A 231 7.08 7.49 -4.75
CA ARG A 231 8.34 7.62 -4.01
C ARG A 231 8.70 9.08 -3.81
N GLY A 232 9.40 9.33 -2.71
CA GLY A 232 10.03 10.62 -2.48
C GLY A 232 11.11 10.86 -3.52
N LYS A 233 11.20 12.08 -4.04
CA LYS A 233 12.29 12.51 -4.90
C LYS A 233 13.60 12.40 -4.14
N ILE A 234 14.58 11.77 -4.78
CA ILE A 234 15.93 11.71 -4.21
C ILE A 234 16.60 13.08 -4.32
N ASP A 235 17.06 13.61 -3.19
CA ASP A 235 17.95 14.78 -3.13
C ASP A 235 19.20 14.42 -2.33
N GLU A 236 20.34 14.41 -3.01
CA GLU A 236 21.63 14.02 -2.44
C GLU A 236 22.11 14.97 -1.33
N ASN A 237 21.65 16.22 -1.36
CA ASN A 237 22.00 17.24 -0.36
C ASN A 237 21.13 17.18 0.89
N MET A 238 20.04 16.41 0.87
CA MET A 238 19.03 16.35 1.94
C MET A 238 18.93 14.95 2.55
N ASN A 239 20.05 14.25 2.64
CA ASN A 239 20.08 12.89 3.17
C ASN A 239 19.86 12.86 4.68
N LYS A 240 18.94 12.02 5.14
CA LYS A 240 18.54 11.88 6.55
C LYS A 240 17.98 13.16 7.16
N GLU A 241 17.46 14.04 6.31
CA GLU A 241 16.82 15.28 6.72
C GLU A 241 15.31 15.09 6.87
N TRP A 242 14.76 15.54 8.00
CA TRP A 242 13.32 15.44 8.29
C TRP A 242 12.44 16.15 7.27
N SER A 243 12.97 17.13 6.54
CA SER A 243 12.23 17.79 5.46
C SER A 243 11.88 16.84 4.30
N THR A 244 12.64 15.75 4.13
CA THR A 244 12.41 14.71 3.10
C THR A 244 11.44 13.63 3.56
N ASP A 245 10.95 13.72 4.80
CA ASP A 245 10.01 12.76 5.34
C ASP A 245 8.62 12.95 4.72
N MET A 246 8.13 11.89 4.08
CA MET A 246 6.82 11.88 3.44
C MET A 246 5.65 11.63 4.40
N SER A 247 5.91 11.51 5.70
CA SER A 247 4.87 11.39 6.73
C SER A 247 3.92 12.59 6.67
N GLY A 248 2.63 12.34 6.83
CA GLY A 248 1.59 13.35 6.69
C GLY A 248 1.20 13.66 5.24
N THR A 249 1.74 12.93 4.24
CA THR A 249 1.22 12.99 2.87
C THR A 249 -0.27 12.60 2.90
N PHE A 250 -1.10 13.49 2.38
CA PHE A 250 -2.55 13.32 2.38
C PHE A 250 -3.02 12.74 1.06
N ILE A 251 -3.75 11.62 1.12
CA ILE A 251 -4.29 10.94 -0.06
C ILE A 251 -5.78 10.75 0.14
N ARG A 252 -6.57 11.13 -0.86
CA ARG A 252 -8.02 10.94 -0.89
C ARG A 252 -8.50 10.39 -2.22
N SER A 253 -9.73 9.90 -2.25
CA SER A 253 -10.29 9.34 -3.48
C SER A 253 -11.79 9.51 -3.62
N THR A 254 -12.30 9.22 -4.82
CA THR A 254 -13.74 9.15 -5.09
C THR A 254 -14.40 7.86 -4.58
N LYS A 255 -13.61 6.77 -4.42
CA LYS A 255 -14.08 5.44 -3.99
C LYS A 255 -13.11 4.82 -2.98
N PRO A 256 -13.58 4.02 -2.00
CA PRO A 256 -12.67 3.46 -1.01
C PRO A 256 -11.52 2.65 -1.62
N PHE A 257 -10.33 2.83 -1.06
CA PHE A 257 -9.04 2.34 -1.56
C PHE A 257 -8.13 2.01 -0.38
N ALA A 258 -7.03 1.29 -0.61
CA ALA A 258 -6.02 1.03 0.43
C ALA A 258 -4.72 1.78 0.18
N VAL A 259 -4.01 2.04 1.28
CA VAL A 259 -2.68 2.61 1.28
C VAL A 259 -1.76 1.74 2.12
N VAL A 260 -0.60 1.40 1.58
CA VAL A 260 0.54 0.87 2.34
C VAL A 260 1.62 1.93 2.29
N SER A 261 2.05 2.44 3.42
CA SER A 261 3.12 3.46 3.47
C SER A 261 4.34 2.94 4.21
N GLY A 262 5.48 3.56 3.97
CA GLY A 262 6.73 3.17 4.58
C GLY A 262 7.94 3.63 3.78
N HIS A 263 8.94 2.76 3.70
CA HIS A 263 10.21 3.11 3.11
C HIS A 263 10.79 1.96 2.29
N THR A 264 11.51 2.29 1.23
CA THR A 264 12.13 1.27 0.35
C THR A 264 13.22 0.48 1.06
N LYS A 265 14.02 1.17 1.89
CA LYS A 265 14.95 0.63 2.90
C LYS A 265 15.49 1.74 3.81
N VAL A 266 15.25 1.70 5.13
CA VAL A 266 15.63 2.76 6.10
C VAL A 266 16.13 2.17 7.41
N ALA A 267 17.00 2.89 8.10
CA ALA A 267 17.19 2.72 9.53
C ALA A 267 16.12 3.52 10.29
N ILE A 268 15.53 2.91 11.32
CA ILE A 268 14.76 3.67 12.31
C ILE A 268 15.81 4.37 13.18
N LEU A 269 15.89 5.70 13.07
CA LEU A 269 16.98 6.58 13.55
C LEU A 269 18.13 6.73 12.55
N ARG A 270 18.91 7.81 12.71
CA ARG A 270 19.98 8.13 11.78
C ARG A 270 21.16 7.21 12.06
N TYR A 271 21.37 6.23 11.19
CA TYR A 271 22.53 5.34 11.24
C TYR A 271 23.62 5.78 10.26
N PRO A 272 24.90 5.49 10.52
CA PRO A 272 25.99 5.84 9.62
C PRO A 272 25.85 5.15 8.26
N ASP A 273 26.56 5.67 7.25
CA ASP A 273 26.54 5.08 5.90
C ASP A 273 27.39 3.80 5.81
N VAL A 274 28.40 3.69 6.68
CA VAL A 274 29.30 2.54 6.85
C VAL A 274 29.46 2.15 8.32
N LEU A 275 29.64 0.86 8.59
CA LEU A 275 29.86 0.31 9.92
C LEU A 275 30.99 -0.75 9.89
N PRO A 276 31.98 -0.69 10.80
CA PRO A 276 32.26 0.44 11.69
C PRO A 276 32.54 1.73 10.89
N PRO A 277 32.31 2.93 11.48
CA PRO A 277 32.46 4.21 10.78
C PRO A 277 33.90 4.51 10.30
N THR A 278 34.89 3.86 10.92
CA THR A 278 36.32 4.01 10.59
C THR A 278 37.02 2.65 10.63
N GLY A 279 38.23 2.59 10.06
CA GLY A 279 39.10 1.43 10.12
C GLY A 279 38.96 0.47 8.93
N MET A 280 39.85 -0.53 8.89
CA MET A 280 40.02 -1.43 7.74
C MET A 280 38.85 -2.40 7.51
N PHE A 281 37.91 -2.49 8.44
CA PHE A 281 36.73 -3.37 8.36
C PHE A 281 35.43 -2.62 8.05
N ALA A 282 35.50 -1.32 7.76
CA ALA A 282 34.33 -0.52 7.42
C ALA A 282 33.60 -1.10 6.20
N ALA A 283 32.33 -1.48 6.40
CA ALA A 283 31.47 -2.04 5.37
C ALA A 283 30.23 -1.18 5.20
N GLU A 284 29.60 -1.25 4.02
CA GLU A 284 28.34 -0.56 3.77
C GLU A 284 27.27 -0.98 4.78
N ALA A 285 26.69 -0.01 5.49
CA ALA A 285 25.77 -0.27 6.59
C ALA A 285 24.35 -0.63 6.11
N HIS A 286 24.21 -1.33 4.99
CA HIS A 286 22.90 -1.73 4.48
C HIS A 286 22.17 -2.71 5.42
N PHE A 287 22.90 -3.47 6.24
CA PHE A 287 22.38 -4.51 7.13
C PHE A 287 21.70 -4.00 8.41
N VAL A 288 21.82 -2.70 8.73
CA VAL A 288 21.08 -2.05 9.84
C VAL A 288 19.82 -1.32 9.36
N ARG A 289 19.44 -1.51 8.09
CA ARG A 289 18.30 -0.86 7.44
C ARG A 289 17.32 -1.92 7.00
N ASN A 290 16.02 -1.62 7.04
CA ASN A 290 14.95 -2.54 6.66
C ASN A 290 13.92 -1.89 5.72
N ASN A 291 13.17 -2.70 4.96
CA ASN A 291 12.03 -2.25 4.15
C ASN A 291 10.77 -2.07 5.02
N VAL A 292 10.79 -1.08 5.90
CA VAL A 292 9.70 -0.86 6.88
C VAL A 292 8.44 -0.35 6.17
N HIS A 293 7.30 -1.01 6.37
CA HIS A 293 6.02 -0.58 5.81
C HIS A 293 4.82 -1.17 6.56
N ASP A 294 3.68 -0.48 6.51
CA ASP A 294 2.44 -0.96 7.10
C ASP A 294 1.19 -0.48 6.32
N ALA A 295 0.12 -1.28 6.37
CA ALA A 295 -1.16 -0.92 5.79
C ALA A 295 -1.83 0.15 6.66
N GLN A 296 -2.12 1.30 6.07
CA GLN A 296 -2.62 2.45 6.80
C GLN A 296 -4.11 2.29 7.13
N LEU A 297 -4.49 2.78 8.31
CA LEU A 297 -5.89 2.95 8.67
C LEU A 297 -6.46 4.19 7.99
N PRO A 298 -7.71 4.15 7.51
CA PRO A 298 -8.37 5.33 6.97
C PRO A 298 -8.62 6.39 8.05
N VAL A 299 -8.70 7.67 7.65
CA VAL A 299 -8.90 8.81 8.55
C VAL A 299 -10.17 8.66 9.39
N GLU A 300 -11.21 8.04 8.84
CA GLU A 300 -12.47 7.75 9.53
C GLU A 300 -12.29 6.83 10.76
N MET A 301 -11.16 6.11 10.84
CA MET A 301 -10.76 5.25 11.96
C MET A 301 -9.71 5.88 12.88
N ALA A 302 -9.25 7.10 12.60
CA ALA A 302 -8.31 7.79 13.47
C ALA A 302 -8.94 8.01 14.86
N GLY A 303 -8.23 7.54 15.89
CA GLY A 303 -8.59 7.78 17.29
C GLY A 303 -8.14 9.16 17.75
N THR A 304 -8.75 9.65 18.83
CA THR A 304 -8.32 10.88 19.51
C THR A 304 -7.44 10.61 20.72
N GLU A 305 -7.30 9.35 21.11
CA GLU A 305 -6.55 8.91 22.29
C GLU A 305 -5.62 7.76 21.92
N PHE A 306 -4.42 7.78 22.46
CA PHE A 306 -3.39 6.77 22.25
C PHE A 306 -2.61 6.56 23.54
N VAL A 307 -2.37 5.30 23.90
CA VAL A 307 -1.56 4.92 25.07
C VAL A 307 -0.37 4.11 24.59
N THR A 308 0.82 4.55 24.97
CA THR A 308 2.07 3.80 24.77
C THR A 308 2.89 3.85 26.05
N ILE A 309 3.71 2.82 26.27
CA ILE A 309 4.66 2.75 27.39
C ILE A 309 6.04 2.57 26.77
N PRO A 310 6.62 3.64 26.20
CA PRO A 310 7.94 3.55 25.58
C PRO A 310 8.99 3.31 26.67
N THR A 311 9.98 2.50 26.36
CA THR A 311 11.13 2.31 27.25
C THR A 311 12.18 3.36 26.92
N MET A 312 12.33 4.35 27.80
CA MET A 312 13.47 5.25 27.73
C MET A 312 14.65 4.59 28.45
N TYR A 313 15.74 4.38 27.73
CA TYR A 313 16.96 3.87 28.34
C TYR A 313 17.56 4.91 29.30
N THR A 314 18.16 4.47 30.41
CA THR A 314 18.86 5.37 31.34
C THR A 314 20.01 6.09 30.63
N SER A 315 20.41 7.27 31.12
CA SER A 315 21.48 8.07 30.52
C SER A 315 22.82 7.33 30.36
N VAL A 316 23.04 6.23 31.09
CA VAL A 316 24.22 5.35 30.99
C VAL A 316 24.11 4.34 29.84
N ARG A 317 22.87 3.95 29.45
CA ARG A 317 22.57 3.17 28.22
C ARG A 317 22.21 4.03 27.02
N ALA A 318 21.89 5.32 27.22
CA ALA A 318 21.94 6.33 26.16
C ALA A 318 23.40 6.64 25.74
N ASN A 319 24.37 6.04 26.44
CA ASN A 319 25.79 6.31 26.36
C ASN A 319 26.69 5.05 26.18
N PRO A 320 26.39 4.08 25.29
CA PRO A 320 27.47 3.33 24.67
C PRO A 320 28.19 4.19 23.61
N VAL A 321 27.64 5.37 23.27
CA VAL A 321 28.19 6.24 22.23
C VAL A 321 28.58 7.65 22.68
N GLY A 322 27.95 8.31 23.65
CA GLY A 322 28.49 9.59 24.17
C GLY A 322 28.86 10.64 23.12
N THR A 323 29.97 11.36 23.31
CA THR A 323 30.59 12.21 22.26
C THR A 323 30.88 11.42 20.98
N THR A 324 31.20 10.14 21.09
CA THR A 324 31.43 9.21 19.97
C THR A 324 30.18 8.96 19.12
N GLY A 325 28.97 9.13 19.65
CA GLY A 325 27.71 9.01 18.93
C GLY A 325 27.46 10.16 17.99
N ALA A 326 27.70 11.37 18.49
CA ALA A 326 27.70 12.57 17.65
C ALA A 326 28.82 12.52 16.60
N GLU A 327 29.99 11.96 16.93
CA GLU A 327 31.10 11.77 15.97
C GLU A 327 30.75 10.83 14.81
N ILE A 328 29.82 9.89 15.03
CA ILE A 328 29.40 8.92 13.99
C ILE A 328 27.97 9.17 13.48
N GLY A 329 27.30 10.23 13.95
CA GLY A 329 25.99 10.68 13.48
C GLY A 329 24.81 9.85 13.98
N ILE A 330 24.88 9.30 15.20
CA ILE A 330 23.80 8.53 15.87
C ILE A 330 23.32 9.17 17.19
N GLU A 331 23.45 10.49 17.33
CA GLU A 331 23.12 11.24 18.56
C GLU A 331 21.63 11.24 18.96
N ASP A 332 20.75 10.82 18.04
CA ASP A 332 19.31 10.67 18.26
C ASP A 332 18.87 9.24 18.64
N ASP A 333 19.79 8.26 18.65
CA ASP A 333 19.50 6.90 19.12
C ASP A 333 19.39 6.83 20.65
N ARG A 334 18.16 7.08 21.15
CA ARG A 334 17.86 7.22 22.58
C ARG A 334 16.78 6.26 23.10
N GLY A 335 16.42 5.26 22.32
CA GLY A 335 15.42 4.25 22.67
C GLY A 335 14.27 4.16 21.67
N ASP A 336 13.08 3.87 22.19
CA ASP A 336 11.91 3.62 21.35
C ASP A 336 11.45 4.89 20.61
N VAL A 337 11.20 4.76 19.31
CA VAL A 337 10.66 5.84 18.47
C VAL A 337 9.14 5.74 18.41
N VAL A 338 8.46 6.77 18.90
CA VAL A 338 7.00 6.91 18.79
C VAL A 338 6.68 8.04 17.84
N ARG A 339 5.85 7.76 16.83
CA ARG A 339 5.42 8.75 15.84
C ARG A 339 3.91 8.73 15.71
N PHE A 340 3.33 9.91 15.57
CA PHE A 340 1.92 10.12 15.28
C PHE A 340 1.79 11.14 14.15
N ILE A 341 0.72 10.99 13.37
CA ILE A 341 0.31 12.00 12.40
C ILE A 341 -0.88 12.70 13.04
N ALA A 342 -0.71 13.99 13.31
CA ALA A 342 -1.70 14.84 13.97
C ALA A 342 -2.32 15.83 12.98
#